data_AF-A0A4V1D3B4-F1
#
_entry.id   AF-A0A4V1D3B4-F1
#
_cell.length_a   1.000
_cell.length_b   1.000
_cell.length_c   1.000
_cell.angle_alpha   90.00
_cell.angle_beta   90.00
_cell.angle_gamma   90.00
#
_symmetry.space_group_name_H-M   'P 1'
#
loop_
_entity.id
_entity.type
_entity.pdbx_description
1 polymer ?
#
loop_
_entity_poly.entity_id
_entity_poly.type
_entity_poly.pdbx_seq_one_letter_code
_entity_poly.pdbx_strand_id
1 'polypeptide(L)'
;MKYEDVSAILYRNHGVFDITTPFGTQRRRLFLSTESKVCEFAKRSRKRGYPIPPNEIKCWLSISKVTKPTTNIVAKFQRYASRATFPSAFVRKCLEADPTKDCYENRLTTGTRIDGEIISLDAISRYNHWVVEQFRKALKERRNFNSGTFTFRGYDGSLWIEVKQKDDNYNYYKAGDIAAGFSKEYRGCANGYYYALIDDEHFIGIDID
;
A
#
# COMPACT_ATOMS: atom_id res chain seq x y z
N MET A 1 -18.95 22.76 22.04
CA MET A 1 -19.36 21.44 22.56
C MET A 1 -18.91 21.32 24.01
N LYS A 2 -19.50 20.43 24.82
CA LYS A 2 -19.00 20.18 26.17
C LYS A 2 -17.74 19.30 26.11
N TYR A 3 -16.88 19.45 27.11
CA TYR A 3 -15.59 18.74 27.15
C TYR A 3 -15.80 17.23 27.31
N GLU A 4 -16.80 16.86 28.10
CA GLU A 4 -17.18 15.47 28.39
C GLU A 4 -17.63 14.75 27.12
N ASP A 5 -18.42 15.41 26.26
CA ASP A 5 -18.90 14.85 24.99
C ASP A 5 -17.74 14.51 24.05
N VAL A 6 -16.76 15.42 23.93
CA VAL A 6 -15.58 15.22 23.09
C VAL A 6 -14.68 14.13 23.68
N SER A 7 -14.53 14.09 25.01
CA SER A 7 -13.75 13.06 25.70
C SER A 7 -14.37 11.67 25.51
N ALA A 8 -15.70 11.57 25.55
CA ALA A 8 -16.43 10.33 25.29
C ALA A 8 -16.27 9.86 23.83
N ILE A 9 -16.32 10.77 22.86
CA ILE A 9 -16.07 10.44 21.44
C ILE A 9 -14.66 9.90 21.24
N LEU A 10 -13.66 10.47 21.93
CA LEU A 10 -12.26 10.05 21.87
C LEU A 10 -11.94 8.86 22.80
N TYR A 11 -12.89 8.42 23.63
CA TYR A 11 -12.70 7.24 24.46
C TYR A 11 -12.49 6.01 23.57
N ARG A 12 -11.29 5.43 23.65
CA ARG A 12 -10.80 4.34 22.76
C ARG A 12 -10.77 4.69 21.26
N ASN A 13 -10.94 5.97 20.90
CA ASN A 13 -10.86 6.48 19.53
C ASN A 13 -9.75 7.52 19.43
N HIS A 14 -8.83 7.30 18.51
CA HIS A 14 -7.81 8.27 18.13
C HIS A 14 -7.65 8.28 16.62
N GLY A 15 -7.07 9.34 16.07
CA GLY A 15 -6.88 9.46 14.62
C GLY A 15 -7.20 10.83 14.10
N VAL A 16 -7.66 10.90 12.85
CA VAL A 16 -8.02 12.16 12.17
C VAL A 16 -9.50 12.43 12.39
N PHE A 17 -9.83 13.68 12.72
CA PHE A 17 -11.19 14.15 12.92
C PHE A 17 -11.41 15.44 12.14
N ASP A 18 -12.62 15.60 11.61
CA ASP A 18 -13.10 16.87 11.09
C ASP A 18 -13.87 17.57 12.21
N ILE A 19 -13.47 18.79 12.51
CA ILE A 19 -14.00 19.63 13.59
C ILE A 19 -14.67 20.82 12.94
N THR A 20 -15.98 20.93 13.10
CA THR A 20 -16.74 22.08 12.62
C THR A 20 -16.73 23.16 13.69
N THR A 21 -16.34 24.38 13.33
CA THR A 21 -16.37 25.57 14.18
C THR A 21 -17.22 26.67 13.51
N PRO A 22 -17.59 27.75 14.20
CA PRO A 22 -18.28 28.89 13.56
C PRO A 22 -17.51 29.51 12.39
N PHE A 23 -16.18 29.32 12.35
CA PHE A 23 -15.30 29.87 11.32
C PHE A 23 -14.98 28.85 10.21
N GLY A 24 -15.60 27.68 10.22
CA GLY A 24 -15.40 26.62 9.24
C GLY A 24 -14.88 25.31 9.82
N THR A 25 -14.59 24.36 8.92
CA THR A 25 -14.17 23.00 9.28
C THR A 25 -12.65 22.86 9.26
N GLN A 26 -12.10 22.30 10.33
CA GLN A 26 -10.67 22.04 10.49
C GLN A 26 -10.42 20.55 10.66
N ARG A 27 -9.35 20.05 10.03
CA ARG A 27 -8.95 18.64 10.14
C ARG A 27 -7.78 18.50 11.10
N ARG A 28 -7.97 17.75 12.19
CA ARG A 28 -6.97 17.60 13.27
C ARG A 28 -6.77 16.15 13.66
N ARG A 29 -5.59 15.85 14.23
CA ARG A 29 -5.23 14.51 14.68
C ARG A 29 -5.37 14.41 16.19
N LEU A 30 -6.44 13.83 16.70
CA LEU A 30 -6.78 13.83 18.12
C LEU A 30 -6.59 12.47 18.79
N PHE A 31 -6.34 12.52 20.09
CA PHE A 31 -6.36 11.37 20.99
C PHE A 31 -6.72 11.80 22.41
N LEU A 32 -7.14 10.84 23.22
CA LEU A 32 -7.31 11.02 24.67
C LEU A 32 -6.03 10.55 25.38
N SER A 33 -5.46 11.40 26.24
CA SER A 33 -4.32 11.02 27.08
C SER A 33 -4.75 10.10 28.23
N THR A 34 -3.78 9.52 28.94
CA THR A 34 -4.01 8.69 30.14
C THR A 34 -4.65 9.46 31.29
N GLU A 35 -4.50 10.79 31.32
CA GLU A 35 -5.14 11.69 32.29
C GLU A 35 -6.49 12.23 31.78
N SER A 36 -7.10 11.58 30.79
CA SER A 36 -8.37 11.98 30.18
C SER A 36 -8.36 13.38 29.55
N LYS A 37 -7.18 13.91 29.20
CA LYS A 37 -7.06 15.18 28.48
C LYS A 37 -7.18 14.96 26.97
N VAL A 38 -8.04 15.73 26.31
CA VAL A 38 -8.12 15.84 24.84
C VAL A 38 -6.85 16.48 24.30
N CYS A 39 -6.14 15.77 23.43
CA CYS A 39 -4.84 16.19 22.90
C CYS A 39 -4.80 16.12 21.37
N GLU A 40 -3.99 16.98 20.76
CA GLU A 40 -3.61 16.89 19.35
C GLU A 40 -2.22 16.28 19.20
N PHE A 41 -2.07 15.31 18.29
CA PHE A 41 -0.77 14.73 17.96
C PHE A 41 0.19 15.79 17.41
N ALA A 42 1.42 15.81 17.93
CA ALA A 42 2.47 16.65 17.38
C ALA A 42 2.75 16.27 15.92
N LYS A 43 3.28 17.23 15.14
CA LYS A 43 3.64 17.01 13.73
C LYS A 43 4.55 15.78 13.61
N ARG A 44 4.19 14.83 12.73
CA ARG A 44 4.87 13.54 12.48
C ARG A 44 4.90 12.56 13.68
N SER A 45 4.30 12.91 14.82
CA SER A 45 4.21 12.02 15.97
C SER A 45 3.00 11.08 15.86
N ARG A 46 3.17 9.85 16.34
CA ARG A 46 2.09 8.85 16.52
C ARG A 46 1.83 8.51 17.99
N LYS A 47 2.62 9.06 18.93
CA LYS A 47 2.59 8.68 20.35
C LYS A 47 2.44 9.87 21.30
N ARG A 48 2.86 11.07 20.87
CA ARG A 48 2.93 12.29 21.69
C ARG A 48 2.21 13.46 21.02
N GLY A 49 1.73 14.38 21.84
CA GLY A 49 0.98 15.54 21.40
C GLY A 49 0.82 16.58 22.51
N TYR A 50 0.01 17.60 22.23
CA TYR A 50 -0.23 18.72 23.13
C TYR A 50 -1.70 18.74 23.56
N PRO A 51 -1.99 19.04 24.84
CA PRO A 51 -3.36 19.17 25.32
C PRO A 51 -4.03 20.38 24.65
N ILE A 52 -5.30 20.22 24.26
CA ILE A 52 -6.11 21.30 23.71
C ILE A 52 -6.79 22.04 24.87
N PRO A 53 -6.70 23.38 24.94
CA PRO A 53 -7.37 24.15 25.98
C PRO A 53 -8.90 23.94 25.96
N PRO A 54 -9.56 23.77 27.13
CA PRO A 54 -11.01 23.58 27.18
C PRO A 54 -11.83 24.70 26.50
N ASN A 55 -11.31 25.94 26.52
CA ASN A 55 -11.97 27.08 25.86
C ASN A 55 -12.05 26.91 24.34
N GLU A 56 -11.04 26.27 23.73
CA GLU A 56 -11.03 26.00 22.30
C GLU A 56 -12.08 24.94 21.94
N ILE A 57 -12.19 23.89 22.77
CA ILE A 57 -13.19 22.81 22.60
C ILE A 57 -14.62 23.33 22.74
N LYS A 58 -14.84 24.31 23.62
CA LYS A 58 -16.15 24.97 23.77
C LYS A 58 -16.64 25.59 22.46
N CYS A 59 -15.73 26.14 21.65
CA CYS A 59 -16.03 26.73 20.35
C CYS A 59 -16.33 25.71 19.24
N TRP A 60 -16.15 24.40 19.47
CA TRP A 60 -16.48 23.39 18.47
C TRP A 60 -18.00 23.21 18.38
N LEU A 61 -18.54 23.13 17.17
CA LEU A 61 -19.94 22.84 16.90
C LEU A 61 -20.18 21.34 16.76
N SER A 62 -19.29 20.64 16.05
CA SER A 62 -19.32 19.18 15.91
C SER A 62 -17.93 18.61 15.68
N ILE A 63 -17.79 17.32 15.97
CA ILE A 63 -16.60 16.52 15.69
C ILE A 63 -17.03 15.21 15.05
N SER A 64 -16.41 14.84 13.93
CA SER A 64 -16.64 13.56 13.26
C SER A 64 -15.31 12.86 13.00
N LYS A 65 -15.24 11.57 13.29
CA LYS A 65 -14.05 10.76 12.98
C LYS A 65 -13.95 10.64 11.47
N VAL A 66 -12.81 11.05 10.92
CA VAL A 66 -12.52 10.80 9.50
C VAL A 66 -12.19 9.32 9.40
N THR A 67 -13.20 8.54 9.02
CA THR A 67 -12.94 7.22 8.48
C THR A 67 -12.19 7.44 7.18
N LYS A 68 -10.96 6.90 7.09
CA LYS A 68 -10.40 6.71 5.76
C LYS A 68 -11.41 5.85 5.02
N PRO A 69 -11.82 6.19 3.79
CA PRO A 69 -12.56 5.23 2.98
C PRO A 69 -11.76 3.93 3.04
N THR A 70 -12.42 2.82 3.39
CA THR A 70 -11.83 1.49 3.30
C THR A 70 -11.17 1.46 1.93
N THR A 71 -9.83 1.41 1.91
CA THR A 71 -9.13 1.49 0.63
C THR A 71 -9.58 0.25 -0.10
N ASN A 72 -10.44 0.42 -1.09
CA ASN A 72 -10.82 -0.69 -1.95
C ASN A 72 -9.51 -1.14 -2.60
N ILE A 73 -8.96 -2.23 -2.07
CA ILE A 73 -7.63 -2.69 -2.43
C ILE A 73 -7.67 -3.08 -3.92
N VAL A 74 -8.76 -3.70 -4.37
CA VAL A 74 -9.01 -4.00 -5.79
C VAL A 74 -8.96 -2.73 -6.65
N ALA A 75 -9.61 -1.64 -6.24
CA ALA A 75 -9.51 -0.36 -6.95
C ALA A 75 -8.07 0.20 -6.98
N LYS A 76 -7.24 -0.11 -5.98
CA LYS A 76 -5.80 0.19 -6.00
C LYS A 76 -5.07 -0.65 -7.04
N PHE A 77 -5.33 -1.96 -7.13
CA PHE A 77 -4.78 -2.82 -8.18
C PHE A 77 -5.16 -2.28 -9.57
N GLN A 78 -6.44 -2.00 -9.82
CA GLN A 78 -6.92 -1.41 -11.08
C GLN A 78 -6.20 -0.11 -11.44
N ARG A 79 -6.06 0.81 -10.48
CA ARG A 79 -5.42 2.12 -10.71
C ARG A 79 -3.93 2.01 -11.07
N TYR A 80 -3.21 1.06 -10.51
CA TYR A 80 -1.80 0.83 -10.88
C TYR A 80 -1.72 0.08 -12.20
N ALA A 81 -2.51 -0.99 -12.37
CA ALA A 81 -2.58 -1.77 -13.60
C ALA A 81 -2.89 -0.92 -14.84
N SER A 82 -3.75 0.10 -14.71
CA SER A 82 -4.11 0.99 -15.81
C SER A 82 -2.95 1.85 -16.34
N ARG A 83 -1.79 1.85 -15.67
CA ARG A 83 -0.58 2.59 -16.06
C ARG A 83 0.42 1.72 -16.80
N ALA A 84 0.28 0.39 -16.74
CA ALA A 84 1.22 -0.54 -17.31
C ALA A 84 1.29 -0.37 -18.84
N THR A 85 2.50 -0.30 -19.37
CA THR A 85 2.74 -0.20 -20.83
C THR A 85 3.10 -1.52 -21.50
N PHE A 86 3.17 -2.60 -20.71
CA PHE A 86 3.54 -3.94 -21.16
C PHE A 86 2.35 -4.92 -21.13
N PRO A 87 2.31 -5.91 -22.04
CA PRO A 87 1.31 -6.97 -21.98
C PRO A 87 1.58 -7.89 -20.79
N SER A 88 0.56 -8.17 -19.98
CA SER A 88 0.67 -9.11 -18.86
C SER A 88 -0.69 -9.68 -18.49
N ALA A 89 -0.74 -10.99 -18.22
CA ALA A 89 -1.93 -11.66 -17.73
C ALA A 89 -2.40 -11.09 -16.38
N PHE A 90 -1.45 -10.82 -15.48
CA PHE A 90 -1.74 -10.28 -14.16
C PHE A 90 -2.34 -8.86 -14.24
N VAL A 91 -1.78 -8.00 -15.08
CA VAL A 91 -2.31 -6.64 -15.31
C VAL A 91 -3.74 -6.70 -15.84
N ARG A 92 -4.01 -7.56 -16.84
CA ARG A 92 -5.38 -7.75 -17.36
C ARG A 92 -6.35 -8.21 -16.27
N LYS A 93 -5.94 -9.21 -15.48
CA LYS A 93 -6.73 -9.72 -14.34
C LYS A 93 -7.04 -8.61 -13.33
N CYS A 94 -6.09 -7.73 -13.05
CA CYS A 94 -6.29 -6.59 -12.15
C CYS A 94 -7.32 -5.60 -12.71
N LEU A 95 -7.29 -5.33 -14.02
CA LEU A 95 -8.25 -4.43 -14.67
C LEU A 95 -9.68 -4.99 -14.70
N GLU A 96 -9.81 -6.31 -14.89
CA GLU A 96 -11.08 -7.03 -14.95
C GLU A 96 -11.68 -7.36 -13.56
N ALA A 97 -10.94 -7.08 -12.48
CA ALA A 97 -11.35 -7.42 -11.13
C ALA A 97 -12.63 -6.70 -10.70
N ASP A 98 -13.50 -7.42 -10.00
CA ASP A 98 -14.75 -6.92 -9.45
C ASP A 98 -14.49 -6.13 -8.16
N PRO A 99 -14.72 -4.79 -8.15
CA PRO A 99 -14.45 -3.96 -6.98
C PRO A 99 -15.41 -4.23 -5.81
N THR A 100 -16.47 -5.02 -5.99
CA THR A 100 -17.39 -5.42 -4.91
C THR A 100 -16.87 -6.61 -4.09
N LYS A 101 -15.88 -7.32 -4.61
CA LYS A 101 -15.21 -8.46 -3.97
C LYS A 101 -13.85 -8.07 -3.40
N ASP A 102 -13.29 -8.91 -2.53
CA ASP A 102 -11.92 -8.71 -2.06
C ASP A 102 -10.85 -9.20 -3.07
N CYS A 103 -9.58 -8.99 -2.74
CA CYS A 103 -8.47 -9.38 -3.63
C CYS A 103 -8.34 -10.91 -3.79
N TYR A 104 -8.67 -11.69 -2.76
CA TYR A 104 -8.60 -13.15 -2.80
C TYR A 104 -9.72 -13.76 -3.64
N GLU A 105 -10.94 -13.26 -3.48
CA GLU A 105 -12.11 -13.65 -4.28
C GLU A 105 -11.93 -13.32 -5.76
N ASN A 106 -11.25 -12.21 -6.07
CA ASN A 106 -10.82 -11.87 -7.43
C ASN A 106 -9.58 -12.66 -7.90
N ARG A 107 -9.02 -13.51 -7.03
CA ARG A 107 -7.79 -14.30 -7.26
C ARG A 107 -6.57 -13.43 -7.59
N LEU A 108 -6.55 -12.18 -7.17
CA LEU A 108 -5.39 -11.28 -7.36
C LEU A 108 -4.27 -11.61 -6.38
N THR A 109 -4.63 -12.09 -5.20
CA THR A 109 -3.74 -12.39 -4.08
C THR A 109 -4.19 -13.68 -3.39
N THR A 110 -3.37 -14.19 -2.46
CA THR A 110 -3.74 -15.30 -1.55
C THR A 110 -4.45 -14.82 -0.27
N GLY A 111 -4.78 -13.52 -0.18
CA GLY A 111 -5.55 -12.95 0.93
C GLY A 111 -4.67 -12.65 2.14
N THR A 112 -3.61 -11.88 1.95
CA THR A 112 -2.55 -11.70 2.95
C THR A 112 -2.48 -10.28 3.49
N ARG A 113 -1.69 -10.10 4.55
CA ARG A 113 -1.45 -8.78 5.13
C ARG A 113 -0.66 -7.82 4.23
N ILE A 114 -0.05 -8.30 3.14
CA ILE A 114 0.64 -7.44 2.17
C ILE A 114 -0.23 -7.07 0.97
N ASP A 115 -1.50 -7.46 0.96
CA ASP A 115 -2.40 -7.16 -0.15
C ASP A 115 -2.44 -5.66 -0.42
N GLY A 116 -2.07 -5.30 -1.63
CA GLY A 116 -1.99 -3.90 -2.06
C GLY A 116 -0.81 -3.12 -1.47
N GLU A 117 0.13 -3.72 -0.74
CA GLU A 117 1.41 -3.07 -0.41
C GLU A 117 2.17 -2.78 -1.70
N ILE A 118 2.73 -1.57 -1.82
CA ILE A 118 3.48 -1.15 -3.01
C ILE A 118 4.96 -1.03 -2.67
N ILE A 119 5.80 -1.61 -3.51
CA ILE A 119 7.25 -1.40 -3.54
C ILE A 119 7.60 -0.84 -4.91
N SER A 120 8.19 0.35 -4.97
CA SER A 120 8.67 0.93 -6.22
C SER A 120 10.09 0.49 -6.54
N LEU A 121 10.45 0.49 -7.82
CA LEU A 121 11.84 0.32 -8.26
C LEU A 121 12.76 1.37 -7.63
N ASP A 122 12.28 2.60 -7.43
CA ASP A 122 13.05 3.63 -6.71
C ASP A 122 13.33 3.28 -5.25
N ALA A 123 12.42 2.56 -4.57
CA ALA A 123 12.65 2.08 -3.22
C ALA A 123 13.72 0.97 -3.20
N ILE A 124 13.76 0.12 -4.23
CA ILE A 124 14.77 -0.93 -4.42
C ILE A 124 16.11 -0.33 -4.82
N SER A 125 16.13 0.71 -5.66
CA SER A 125 17.32 1.38 -6.18
C SER A 125 18.23 1.94 -5.08
N ARG A 126 17.65 2.30 -3.93
CA ARG A 126 18.39 2.71 -2.72
C ARG A 126 19.29 1.60 -2.15
N TYR A 127 19.03 0.35 -2.50
CA TYR A 127 19.79 -0.81 -2.05
C TYR A 127 20.65 -1.40 -3.17
N ASN A 128 20.14 -1.39 -4.41
CA ASN A 128 20.90 -1.84 -5.56
C ASN A 128 20.45 -1.11 -6.84
N HIS A 129 21.06 0.05 -7.11
CA HIS A 129 20.74 0.87 -8.28
C HIS A 129 21.00 0.14 -9.60
N TRP A 130 22.12 -0.59 -9.69
CA TRP A 130 22.54 -1.27 -10.91
C TRP A 130 21.54 -2.35 -11.33
N VAL A 131 21.07 -3.15 -10.37
CA VAL A 131 20.04 -4.18 -10.64
C VAL A 131 18.75 -3.54 -11.16
N VAL A 132 18.34 -2.39 -10.62
CA VAL A 132 17.13 -1.68 -11.07
C VAL A 132 17.31 -1.15 -12.49
N GLU A 133 18.48 -0.60 -12.84
CA GLU A 133 18.78 -0.18 -14.22
C GLU A 133 18.72 -1.35 -15.21
N GLN A 134 19.29 -2.51 -14.83
CA GLN A 134 19.22 -3.71 -15.66
C GLN A 134 17.79 -4.23 -15.82
N PHE A 135 16.98 -4.17 -14.75
CA PHE A 135 15.57 -4.54 -14.79
C PHE A 135 14.79 -3.63 -15.75
N ARG A 136 14.90 -2.30 -15.62
CA ARG A 136 14.23 -1.34 -16.52
C ARG A 136 14.64 -1.55 -17.97
N LYS A 137 15.93 -1.78 -18.22
CA LYS A 137 16.44 -2.11 -19.55
C LYS A 137 15.83 -3.41 -20.09
N ALA A 138 15.81 -4.47 -19.29
CA ALA A 138 15.24 -5.76 -19.68
C ALA A 138 13.73 -5.69 -19.96
N LEU A 139 12.98 -4.92 -19.15
CA LEU A 139 11.55 -4.70 -19.37
C LEU A 139 11.29 -3.98 -20.69
N LYS A 140 12.05 -2.91 -20.97
CA LYS A 140 11.98 -2.16 -22.24
C LYS A 140 12.34 -3.02 -23.45
N GLU A 141 13.36 -3.85 -23.33
CA GLU A 141 13.82 -4.77 -24.37
C GLU A 141 12.96 -6.03 -24.49
N ARG A 142 12.01 -6.25 -23.58
CA ARG A 142 11.17 -7.44 -23.47
C ARG A 142 12.01 -8.73 -23.52
N ARG A 143 12.96 -8.84 -22.59
CA ARG A 143 13.80 -10.02 -22.43
C ARG A 143 13.73 -10.58 -21.02
N ASN A 144 14.05 -11.87 -20.91
CA ASN A 144 14.19 -12.52 -19.61
C ASN A 144 15.29 -11.84 -18.79
N PHE A 145 15.07 -11.78 -17.48
CA PHE A 145 15.99 -11.20 -16.52
C PHE A 145 15.86 -11.86 -15.16
N ASN A 146 16.98 -12.05 -14.48
CA ASN A 146 17.04 -12.42 -13.09
C ASN A 146 18.24 -11.69 -12.47
N SER A 147 18.02 -10.99 -11.37
CA SER A 147 19.08 -10.19 -10.73
C SER A 147 20.06 -11.01 -9.89
N GLY A 148 19.74 -12.26 -9.57
CA GLY A 148 20.25 -12.91 -8.38
C GLY A 148 19.79 -12.22 -7.10
N THR A 149 20.28 -12.69 -5.96
CA THR A 149 19.90 -12.16 -4.64
C THR A 149 20.71 -10.92 -4.28
N PHE A 150 20.05 -9.91 -3.71
CA PHE A 150 20.67 -8.72 -3.14
C PHE A 150 20.05 -8.36 -1.78
N THR A 151 20.73 -7.54 -0.97
CA THR A 151 20.19 -7.10 0.32
C THR A 151 19.09 -6.06 0.15
N PHE A 152 17.92 -6.27 0.75
CA PHE A 152 16.83 -5.29 0.77
C PHE A 152 16.15 -5.23 2.14
N ARG A 153 16.29 -4.12 2.88
CA ARG A 153 15.64 -3.91 4.20
C ARG A 153 15.84 -5.06 5.21
N GLY A 154 17.00 -5.72 5.16
CA GLY A 154 17.31 -6.88 6.02
C GLY A 154 16.88 -8.24 5.44
N TYR A 155 16.20 -8.27 4.29
CA TYR A 155 15.76 -9.45 3.56
C TYR A 155 16.67 -9.74 2.36
N ASP A 156 16.51 -10.93 1.81
CA ASP A 156 17.00 -11.30 0.49
C ASP A 156 15.99 -10.81 -0.56
N GLY A 157 16.43 -9.89 -1.41
CA GLY A 157 15.66 -9.32 -2.50
C GLY A 157 16.09 -9.92 -3.84
N SER A 158 15.15 -10.21 -4.72
CA SER A 158 15.45 -10.58 -6.11
C SER A 158 14.39 -10.01 -7.06
N LEU A 159 14.85 -9.58 -8.24
CA LEU A 159 14.01 -9.08 -9.32
C LEU A 159 14.10 -10.02 -10.51
N TRP A 160 12.95 -10.28 -11.14
CA TRP A 160 12.89 -11.19 -12.29
C TRP A 160 11.86 -10.74 -13.32
N ILE A 161 12.13 -11.10 -14.58
CA ILE A 161 11.25 -10.93 -15.74
C ILE A 161 11.30 -12.23 -16.53
N GLU A 162 10.13 -12.73 -16.90
CA GLU A 162 9.93 -13.84 -17.81
C GLU A 162 8.98 -13.40 -18.94
N VAL A 163 9.45 -13.49 -20.17
CA VAL A 163 8.66 -13.23 -21.37
C VAL A 163 8.13 -14.56 -21.89
N LYS A 164 6.80 -14.70 -21.82
CA LYS A 164 6.10 -15.94 -22.14
C LYS A 164 6.18 -16.21 -23.65
N GLN A 165 6.69 -17.39 -24.00
CA GLN A 165 6.93 -17.78 -25.40
C GLN A 165 5.69 -18.38 -26.08
N LYS A 166 4.78 -18.93 -25.28
CA LYS A 166 3.58 -19.63 -25.73
C LYS A 166 2.41 -19.25 -24.84
N ASP A 167 1.22 -19.47 -25.34
CA ASP A 167 0.02 -19.37 -24.55
C ASP A 167 0.04 -20.44 -23.43
N ASP A 168 -0.29 -20.00 -22.22
CA ASP A 168 -0.50 -20.86 -21.05
C ASP A 168 -1.91 -20.57 -20.54
N ASN A 169 -2.82 -21.45 -20.92
CA ASN A 169 -4.24 -21.35 -20.56
C ASN A 169 -4.50 -21.55 -19.06
N TYR A 170 -3.58 -22.19 -18.32
CA TYR A 170 -3.75 -22.39 -16.88
C TYR A 170 -3.53 -21.08 -16.11
N ASN A 171 -2.50 -20.34 -16.48
CA ASN A 171 -2.14 -19.06 -15.85
C ASN A 171 -2.59 -17.83 -16.65
N TYR A 172 -3.39 -18.02 -17.70
CA TYR A 172 -3.94 -16.98 -18.57
C TYR A 172 -2.89 -16.13 -19.32
N TYR A 173 -1.67 -16.65 -19.45
CA TYR A 173 -0.63 -16.00 -20.24
C TYR A 173 -0.84 -16.24 -21.73
N LYS A 174 -0.61 -15.19 -22.50
CA LYS A 174 -0.52 -15.21 -23.96
C LYS A 174 0.95 -15.11 -24.38
N ALA A 175 1.29 -15.61 -25.55
CA ALA A 175 2.61 -15.42 -26.13
C ALA A 175 2.95 -13.91 -26.20
N GLY A 176 4.14 -13.56 -25.72
CA GLY A 176 4.63 -12.18 -25.60
C GLY A 176 4.25 -11.47 -24.29
N ASP A 177 3.43 -12.07 -23.43
CA ASP A 177 3.16 -11.50 -22.11
C ASP A 177 4.42 -11.49 -21.23
N ILE A 178 4.47 -10.49 -20.36
CA ILE A 178 5.47 -10.34 -19.33
C ILE A 178 4.90 -10.80 -17.99
N ALA A 179 5.56 -11.79 -17.39
CA ALA A 179 5.48 -12.10 -15.98
C ALA A 179 6.72 -11.51 -15.31
N ALA A 180 6.54 -10.69 -14.28
CA ALA A 180 7.66 -10.08 -13.58
C ALA A 180 7.30 -9.83 -12.12
N GLY A 181 8.31 -9.81 -11.27
CA GLY A 181 8.08 -9.70 -9.84
C GLY A 181 9.31 -9.31 -9.05
N PHE A 182 9.05 -9.06 -7.78
CA PHE A 182 10.04 -8.82 -6.75
C PHE A 182 9.79 -9.82 -5.61
N SER A 183 10.77 -10.65 -5.31
CA SER A 183 10.76 -11.54 -4.15
C SER A 183 11.51 -10.86 -3.01
N LYS A 184 10.89 -10.83 -1.83
CA LYS A 184 11.48 -10.34 -0.58
C LYS A 184 11.45 -11.48 0.44
N GLU A 185 12.51 -12.26 0.44
CA GLU A 185 12.63 -13.54 1.15
C GLU A 185 13.38 -13.39 2.47
N TYR A 186 13.05 -14.24 3.44
CA TYR A 186 13.85 -14.34 4.67
C TYR A 186 15.27 -14.81 4.32
N ARG A 187 16.28 -14.36 5.08
CA ARG A 187 17.69 -14.58 4.75
C ARG A 187 18.04 -16.06 4.65
N GLY A 188 18.55 -16.48 3.49
CA GLY A 188 18.90 -17.87 3.23
C GLY A 188 17.70 -18.83 3.22
N CYS A 189 16.49 -18.29 3.13
CA CYS A 189 15.26 -19.06 2.98
C CYS A 189 14.67 -18.77 1.60
N ALA A 190 13.96 -19.73 1.03
CA ALA A 190 13.22 -19.57 -0.23
C ALA A 190 11.73 -19.30 0.03
N ASN A 191 11.43 -18.56 1.10
CA ASN A 191 10.07 -18.16 1.48
C ASN A 191 10.07 -16.72 1.99
N GLY A 192 8.94 -16.02 1.82
CA GLY A 192 8.82 -14.64 2.25
C GLY A 192 7.64 -13.92 1.61
N TYR A 193 7.88 -12.71 1.14
CA TYR A 193 6.84 -11.81 0.63
C TYR A 193 7.02 -11.64 -0.88
N TYR A 194 5.99 -11.94 -1.65
CA TYR A 194 6.06 -11.88 -3.11
C TYR A 194 5.20 -10.75 -3.65
N TYR A 195 5.78 -10.03 -4.60
CA TYR A 195 5.15 -8.89 -5.24
C TYR A 195 5.20 -9.08 -6.76
N ALA A 196 4.06 -8.87 -7.42
CA ALA A 196 3.98 -8.89 -8.87
C ALA A 196 4.16 -7.48 -9.45
N LEU A 197 4.82 -7.36 -10.59
CA LEU A 197 4.94 -6.11 -11.33
C LEU A 197 3.54 -5.69 -11.81
N ILE A 198 3.10 -4.50 -11.38
CA ILE A 198 1.73 -4.01 -11.65
C ILE A 198 1.70 -2.84 -12.63
N ASP A 199 2.78 -2.07 -12.70
CA ASP A 199 3.09 -1.10 -13.75
C ASP A 199 4.60 -1.08 -13.98
N ASP A 200 5.09 -0.19 -14.84
CA ASP A 200 6.49 -0.14 -15.25
C ASP A 200 7.48 0.15 -14.10
N GLU A 201 7.01 0.64 -12.95
CA GLU A 201 7.84 1.15 -11.86
C GLU A 201 7.47 0.60 -10.47
N HIS A 202 6.37 -0.15 -10.36
CA HIS A 202 5.83 -0.60 -9.08
C HIS A 202 5.50 -2.09 -9.08
N PHE A 203 5.76 -2.69 -7.93
CA PHE A 203 5.31 -4.03 -7.55
C PHE A 203 4.22 -3.92 -6.50
N ILE A 204 3.27 -4.84 -6.53
CA ILE A 204 2.16 -4.93 -5.59
C ILE A 204 2.14 -6.30 -4.90
N GLY A 205 1.92 -6.33 -3.58
CA GLY A 205 1.97 -7.56 -2.79
C GLY A 205 0.85 -8.52 -3.15
N ILE A 206 1.20 -9.78 -3.36
CA ILE A 206 0.26 -10.83 -3.79
C ILE A 206 0.23 -12.05 -2.88
N ASP A 207 1.33 -12.35 -2.20
CA ASP A 207 1.46 -13.62 -1.49
C ASP A 207 2.53 -13.61 -0.39
N ILE A 208 2.37 -14.50 0.58
CA ILE A 208 3.32 -14.77 1.64
C ILE A 208 3.44 -16.29 1.81
N ASP A 209 4.67 -16.82 1.67
CA ASP A 209 5.01 -18.21 2.01
C ASP A 209 5.49 -18.37 3.47
#